data_AF-A0A9W9L2B1-F1
#
_entry.id   AF-A0A9W9L2B1-F1
#
_cell.length_a   1.000
_cell.length_b   1.000
_cell.length_c   1.000
_cell.angle_alpha   90.00
_cell.angle_beta   90.00
_cell.angle_gamma   90.00
#
_symmetry.space_group_name_H-M   'P 1'
#
loop_
_entity.id
_entity.type
_entity.pdbx_description
1 polymer ?
#
loop_
_entity_poly.entity_id
_entity_poly.type
_entity_poly.pdbx_seq_one_letter_code
_entity_poly.pdbx_strand_id
1 'polypeptide(L)'
;MRQECPGYRDEWDLVFRDQTDQTIKRSRNIRVRSAAQGLPAPARSLSPNADEIGVNYFVRNFVSGQSSSRGCLNYIPSVYREDGEHPTLVVSMAAVGLVALANSTQQPDLANLARAKYTEAIHNVNVALTSPVESIKDSTLMSVISLGVFEHVSEHKSWVRHVQGAAALVLARGKGQFTSTATILMFNQVRADLVLACIHNKKPFPVDMIELQEEAAKHIDASGAFWLLGTLGTRCADLLMGVRANTEQVHWPEYLEEATMMEREFQRTVMLLATQEPYTITQNACGAPKIIYNGRVDLYKDTWAIRLWNNLRNLQMIVYEIMVFLLNKILVTDLTLTSAVLQSLKLKLQMAMQTLSMLGDDILATIPQALECLSSASNTPSVDLSFHGSVSGGYILTWCLYMVGKCPATKPETRKWIIQRLRDFGRNMGISIALRLVDDIIKIDQFADYTSSI
;
A
#
# COMPACT_ATOMS: atom_id res chain seq x y z
N MET A 1 69.11 11.26 -40.77
CA MET A 1 67.83 10.94 -41.43
C MET A 1 67.17 12.24 -41.81
N ARG A 2 66.99 12.51 -43.11
CA ARG A 2 66.24 13.67 -43.63
C ARG A 2 64.78 13.21 -43.82
N GLN A 3 63.81 13.93 -43.25
CA GLN A 3 62.38 13.68 -43.49
C GLN A 3 61.96 14.33 -44.80
N GLU A 4 61.22 13.60 -45.63
CA GLU A 4 60.56 14.13 -46.84
C GLU A 4 59.29 14.90 -46.45
N CYS A 5 59.14 16.11 -46.97
CA CYS A 5 57.92 16.90 -46.85
C CYS A 5 56.90 16.43 -47.91
N PRO A 6 55.65 16.10 -47.55
CA PRO A 6 54.60 15.91 -48.53
C PRO A 6 54.15 17.30 -48.99
N GLY A 7 54.30 17.61 -50.28
CA GLY A 7 53.93 18.90 -50.85
C GLY A 7 52.44 19.29 -50.64
N TYR A 8 52.10 20.51 -51.07
CA TYR A 8 50.76 21.08 -50.96
C TYR A 8 49.69 20.20 -51.63
N ARG A 9 48.50 20.15 -51.00
CA ARG A 9 47.32 19.45 -51.51
C ARG A 9 46.80 20.08 -52.80
N ASP A 10 46.28 19.24 -53.69
CA ASP A 10 45.66 19.61 -54.96
C ASP A 10 44.44 20.54 -54.73
N GLU A 11 44.42 21.69 -55.39
CA GLU A 11 43.34 22.69 -55.29
C GLU A 11 42.03 22.22 -55.94
N TRP A 12 42.05 21.13 -56.73
CA TRP A 12 40.85 20.57 -57.36
C TRP A 12 40.03 19.63 -56.45
N ASP A 13 40.51 19.31 -55.25
CA ASP A 13 39.74 18.53 -54.25
C ASP A 13 38.72 19.38 -53.45
N LEU A 14 38.65 20.69 -53.72
CA LEU A 14 37.72 21.65 -53.07
C LEU A 14 36.63 22.16 -54.04
N VAL A 15 36.06 21.29 -54.86
CA VAL A 15 34.87 21.64 -55.66
C VAL A 15 33.64 21.71 -54.76
N PHE A 16 33.35 22.91 -54.24
CA PHE A 16 32.07 23.21 -53.61
C PHE A 16 30.98 23.23 -54.68
N ARG A 17 30.11 22.21 -54.67
CA ARG A 17 28.93 22.18 -55.53
C ARG A 17 27.80 23.00 -54.89
N ASP A 18 27.37 24.04 -55.58
CA ASP A 18 26.18 24.80 -55.18
C ASP A 18 24.91 23.94 -55.35
N GLN A 19 24.28 23.62 -54.21
CA GLN A 19 23.08 22.79 -54.10
C GLN A 19 21.82 23.64 -53.81
N THR A 20 21.92 24.96 -53.90
CA THR A 20 20.86 25.89 -53.51
C THR A 20 19.59 25.67 -54.34
N ASP A 21 19.73 25.53 -55.67
CA ASP A 21 18.59 25.32 -56.57
C ASP A 21 17.92 23.95 -56.40
N GLN A 22 18.70 22.90 -56.11
CA GLN A 22 18.14 21.57 -55.82
C GLN A 22 17.33 21.59 -54.52
N THR A 23 17.81 22.32 -53.51
CA THR A 23 17.14 22.48 -52.22
C THR A 23 15.85 23.30 -52.35
N ILE A 24 15.87 24.39 -53.14
CA ILE A 24 14.69 25.22 -53.42
C ILE A 24 13.61 24.42 -54.20
N LYS A 25 13.99 23.62 -55.20
CA LYS A 25 13.04 22.75 -55.91
C LYS A 25 12.44 21.69 -54.99
N ARG A 26 13.23 21.09 -54.10
CA ARG A 26 12.74 20.07 -53.15
C ARG A 26 11.76 20.68 -52.14
N SER A 27 12.02 21.88 -51.61
CA SER A 27 11.11 22.55 -50.67
C SER A 27 9.78 22.98 -51.31
N ARG A 28 9.83 23.47 -52.57
CA ARG A 28 8.61 23.80 -53.33
C ARG A 28 7.76 22.55 -53.64
N ASN A 29 8.38 21.44 -54.01
CA ASN A 29 7.68 20.18 -54.27
C ASN A 29 7.05 19.57 -52.99
N ILE A 30 7.67 19.77 -51.82
CA ILE A 30 7.10 19.35 -50.53
C ILE A 30 5.87 20.21 -50.17
N ARG A 31 5.93 21.53 -50.38
CA ARG A 31 4.79 22.44 -50.15
C ARG A 31 3.60 22.16 -51.08
N VAL A 32 3.86 21.83 -52.35
CA VAL A 32 2.78 21.48 -53.31
C VAL A 32 2.13 20.14 -52.94
N ARG A 33 2.90 19.17 -52.44
CA ARG A 33 2.35 17.89 -51.93
C ARG A 33 1.57 18.04 -50.62
N SER A 34 1.98 18.94 -49.72
CA SER A 34 1.26 19.17 -48.46
C SER A 34 -0.03 19.99 -48.64
N ALA A 35 -0.15 20.78 -49.70
CA ALA A 35 -1.36 21.54 -50.01
C ALA A 35 -2.48 20.69 -50.66
N ALA A 36 -2.13 19.54 -51.26
CA ALA A 36 -3.07 18.67 -51.97
C ALA A 36 -3.64 17.51 -51.12
N GLN A 37 -3.14 17.31 -49.90
CA GLN A 37 -3.67 16.33 -48.96
C GLN A 37 -4.06 17.04 -47.66
N GLY A 38 -5.27 17.59 -47.62
CA GLY A 38 -5.91 18.09 -46.41
C GLY A 38 -6.29 16.95 -45.47
N LEU A 39 -5.30 16.30 -44.87
CA LEU A 39 -5.51 15.61 -43.60
C LEU A 39 -5.42 16.67 -42.50
N PRO A 40 -6.37 16.74 -41.55
CA PRO A 40 -6.24 17.66 -40.43
C PRO A 40 -4.93 17.35 -39.71
N ALA A 41 -4.11 18.38 -39.48
CA ALA A 41 -2.92 18.26 -38.66
C ALA A 41 -3.33 17.63 -37.31
N PRO A 42 -2.59 16.64 -36.77
CA PRO A 42 -2.89 16.15 -35.44
C PRO A 42 -2.82 17.35 -34.51
N ALA A 43 -3.92 17.64 -33.84
CA ALA A 43 -3.94 18.64 -32.79
C ALA A 43 -2.97 18.17 -31.71
N ARG A 44 -1.73 18.66 -31.77
CA ARG A 44 -0.80 18.56 -30.65
C ARG A 44 -1.31 19.53 -29.59
N SER A 45 -2.27 19.08 -28.78
CA SER A 45 -2.61 19.78 -27.55
C SER A 45 -1.39 19.71 -26.64
N LEU A 46 -0.76 20.86 -26.39
CA LEU A 46 0.34 21.01 -25.42
C LEU A 46 -0.14 20.94 -23.96
N SER A 47 -1.45 20.79 -23.73
CA SER A 47 -2.02 20.42 -22.44
C SER A 47 -1.88 18.90 -22.26
N PRO A 48 -1.23 18.40 -21.21
CA PRO A 48 -1.21 16.98 -20.93
C PRO A 48 -2.65 16.49 -20.79
N ASN A 49 -2.97 15.35 -21.41
CA ASN A 49 -4.32 14.82 -21.31
C ASN A 49 -4.58 14.39 -19.86
N ALA A 50 -5.82 14.45 -19.40
CA ALA A 50 -6.16 14.15 -18.00
C ALA A 50 -5.74 12.73 -17.59
N ASP A 51 -5.75 11.79 -18.52
CA ASP A 51 -5.39 10.39 -18.29
C ASP A 51 -3.89 10.27 -18.03
N GLU A 52 -3.05 10.96 -18.82
CA GLU A 52 -1.61 11.06 -18.64
C GLU A 52 -1.27 11.71 -17.30
N ILE A 53 -1.96 12.78 -16.90
CA ILE A 53 -1.74 13.42 -15.59
C ILE A 53 -2.04 12.41 -14.47
N GLY A 54 -3.19 11.75 -14.54
CA GLY A 54 -3.60 10.75 -13.57
C GLY A 54 -2.63 9.58 -13.51
N VAL A 55 -2.34 8.94 -14.64
CA VAL A 55 -1.43 7.78 -14.74
C VAL A 55 -0.04 8.15 -14.21
N ASN A 56 0.52 9.29 -14.61
CA ASN A 56 1.83 9.72 -14.13
C ASN A 56 1.84 9.96 -12.62
N TYR A 57 0.80 10.61 -12.08
CA TYR A 57 0.69 10.81 -10.64
C TYR A 57 0.55 9.47 -9.89
N PHE A 58 -0.24 8.54 -10.43
CA PHE A 58 -0.39 7.20 -9.87
C PHE A 58 0.94 6.44 -9.86
N VAL A 59 1.65 6.41 -10.98
CA VAL A 59 2.94 5.72 -11.10
C VAL A 59 3.97 6.32 -10.14
N ARG A 60 4.05 7.65 -10.04
CA ARG A 60 4.99 8.33 -9.15
C ARG A 60 4.74 8.09 -7.66
N ASN A 61 3.48 7.93 -7.25
CA ASN A 61 3.14 7.91 -5.81
C ASN A 61 2.83 6.52 -5.28
N PHE A 62 2.30 5.61 -6.10
CA PHE A 62 1.91 4.26 -5.66
C PHE A 62 2.82 3.17 -6.19
N VAL A 63 3.40 3.34 -7.38
CA VAL A 63 4.13 2.26 -8.07
C VAL A 63 5.63 2.38 -7.88
N SER A 64 6.17 3.55 -8.15
CA SER A 64 7.56 3.94 -7.89
C SER A 64 7.60 4.78 -6.62
N GLY A 65 8.57 4.56 -5.75
CA GLY A 65 8.87 5.46 -4.64
C GLY A 65 9.81 6.59 -5.09
N GLN A 66 10.17 7.48 -4.15
CA GLN A 66 11.18 8.50 -4.39
C GLN A 66 12.46 7.88 -4.96
N SER A 67 13.11 8.58 -5.90
CA SER A 67 14.35 8.13 -6.57
C SER A 67 14.24 6.77 -7.26
N SER A 68 13.06 6.41 -7.80
CA SER A 68 12.79 5.14 -8.49
C SER A 68 12.91 3.90 -7.60
N SER A 69 12.64 4.05 -6.30
CA SER A 69 12.56 2.94 -5.35
C SER A 69 11.24 2.16 -5.46
N ARG A 70 11.06 1.07 -4.68
CA ARG A 70 9.83 0.26 -4.73
C ARG A 70 8.67 0.97 -4.03
N GLY A 71 7.60 1.25 -4.77
CA GLY A 71 6.33 1.73 -4.22
C GLY A 71 5.47 0.60 -3.63
N CYS A 72 4.28 0.94 -3.14
CA CYS A 72 3.36 -0.03 -2.54
C CYS A 72 2.69 -0.96 -3.56
N LEU A 73 2.57 -0.56 -4.83
CA LEU A 73 2.00 -1.34 -5.95
C LEU A 73 3.07 -1.64 -7.02
N ASN A 74 4.26 -2.05 -6.57
CA ASN A 74 5.45 -2.26 -7.39
C ASN A 74 5.35 -3.34 -8.49
N TYR A 75 4.27 -4.10 -8.53
CA TYR A 75 4.00 -5.15 -9.53
C TYR A 75 3.27 -4.63 -10.78
N ILE A 76 2.79 -3.40 -10.77
CA ILE A 76 2.11 -2.77 -11.92
C ILE A 76 3.00 -2.63 -13.17
N PRO A 77 4.29 -2.22 -13.09
CA PRO A 77 5.10 -1.96 -14.29
C PRO A 77 5.43 -3.20 -15.13
N SER A 78 5.47 -4.38 -14.53
CA SER A 78 5.67 -5.64 -15.26
C SER A 78 4.41 -5.99 -16.04
N VAL A 79 3.24 -5.94 -15.40
CA VAL A 79 1.94 -6.23 -16.02
C VAL A 79 1.60 -5.21 -17.10
N TYR A 80 1.85 -3.93 -16.82
CA TYR A 80 1.56 -2.83 -17.76
C TYR A 80 2.37 -2.95 -19.06
N ARG A 81 3.61 -3.46 -18.99
CA ARG A 81 4.46 -3.69 -20.17
C ARG A 81 4.06 -4.95 -20.94
N GLU A 82 3.67 -6.01 -20.26
CA GLU A 82 3.35 -7.30 -20.89
C GLU A 82 1.96 -7.32 -21.54
N ASP A 83 0.98 -6.62 -20.96
CA ASP A 83 -0.42 -6.60 -21.42
C ASP A 83 -0.76 -5.36 -22.28
N GLY A 84 0.27 -4.62 -22.74
CA GLY A 84 0.17 -3.63 -23.82
C GLY A 84 -0.67 -2.39 -23.54
N GLU A 85 -0.59 -1.81 -22.34
CA GLU A 85 -1.34 -0.59 -21.99
C GLU A 85 -2.87 -0.75 -22.10
N HIS A 86 -3.39 -1.90 -21.65
CA HIS A 86 -4.82 -2.21 -21.74
C HIS A 86 -5.70 -1.02 -21.29
N PRO A 87 -6.64 -0.52 -22.12
CA PRO A 87 -7.35 0.74 -21.85
C PRO A 87 -8.05 0.77 -20.49
N THR A 88 -8.65 -0.34 -20.06
CA THR A 88 -9.30 -0.45 -18.74
C THR A 88 -8.33 -0.16 -17.59
N LEU A 89 -7.09 -0.63 -17.67
CA LEU A 89 -6.08 -0.42 -16.65
C LEU A 89 -5.62 1.04 -16.64
N VAL A 90 -5.37 1.62 -17.81
CA VAL A 90 -5.01 3.04 -17.97
C VAL A 90 -6.05 3.95 -17.33
N VAL A 91 -7.33 3.73 -17.64
CA VAL A 91 -8.44 4.53 -17.08
C VAL A 91 -8.54 4.36 -15.56
N SER A 92 -8.34 3.14 -15.05
CA SER A 92 -8.34 2.87 -13.60
C SER A 92 -7.18 3.58 -12.88
N MET A 93 -5.97 3.54 -13.45
CA MET A 93 -4.80 4.26 -12.93
C MET A 93 -5.00 5.78 -12.98
N ALA A 94 -5.58 6.29 -14.07
CA ALA A 94 -5.92 7.71 -14.22
C ALA A 94 -6.89 8.15 -13.13
N ALA A 95 -7.95 7.38 -12.87
CA ALA A 95 -8.92 7.69 -11.82
C ALA A 95 -8.25 7.83 -10.44
N VAL A 96 -7.41 6.86 -10.04
CA VAL A 96 -6.71 6.89 -8.75
C VAL A 96 -5.73 8.06 -8.66
N GLY A 97 -4.94 8.27 -9.71
CA GLY A 97 -3.96 9.35 -9.70
C GLY A 97 -4.60 10.73 -9.69
N LEU A 98 -5.70 10.93 -10.41
CA LEU A 98 -6.44 12.19 -10.40
C LEU A 98 -7.08 12.48 -9.05
N VAL A 99 -7.69 11.49 -8.37
CA VAL A 99 -8.26 11.72 -7.03
C VAL A 99 -7.16 11.99 -6.00
N ALA A 100 -6.04 11.28 -6.08
CA ALA A 100 -4.90 11.52 -5.20
C ALA A 100 -4.30 12.92 -5.42
N LEU A 101 -4.15 13.34 -6.69
CA LEU A 101 -3.72 14.68 -7.04
C LEU A 101 -4.72 15.73 -6.53
N ALA A 102 -6.01 15.55 -6.79
CA ALA A 102 -7.09 16.44 -6.36
C ALA A 102 -7.07 16.66 -4.84
N ASN A 103 -6.86 15.59 -4.07
CA ASN A 103 -6.77 15.65 -2.62
C ASN A 103 -5.52 16.44 -2.19
N SER A 104 -4.37 16.18 -2.81
CA SER A 104 -3.10 16.85 -2.46
C SER A 104 -3.05 18.33 -2.83
N THR A 105 -3.75 18.74 -3.90
CA THR A 105 -3.79 20.13 -4.39
C THR A 105 -5.06 20.87 -4.02
N GLN A 106 -6.02 20.20 -3.36
CA GLN A 106 -7.33 20.73 -2.99
C GLN A 106 -8.08 21.33 -4.20
N GLN A 107 -8.09 20.59 -5.33
CA GLN A 107 -8.74 20.99 -6.58
C GLN A 107 -10.01 20.16 -6.87
N PRO A 108 -11.22 20.70 -6.62
CA PRO A 108 -12.47 19.97 -6.81
C PRO A 108 -12.72 19.50 -8.26
N ASP A 109 -12.24 20.25 -9.24
CA ASP A 109 -12.41 19.90 -10.66
C ASP A 109 -11.68 18.60 -11.02
N LEU A 110 -10.48 18.39 -10.46
CA LEU A 110 -9.75 17.13 -10.61
C LEU A 110 -10.48 15.97 -9.93
N ALA A 111 -11.14 16.21 -8.79
CA ALA A 111 -11.95 15.19 -8.13
C ALA A 111 -13.18 14.80 -8.98
N ASN A 112 -13.83 15.76 -9.63
CA ASN A 112 -14.94 15.48 -10.56
C ASN A 112 -14.48 14.65 -11.75
N LEU A 113 -13.32 15.00 -12.32
CA LEU A 113 -12.71 14.24 -13.42
C LEU A 113 -12.31 12.82 -12.99
N ALA A 114 -11.75 12.68 -11.79
CA ALA A 114 -11.42 11.39 -11.22
C ALA A 114 -12.66 10.49 -11.05
N ARG A 115 -13.81 11.05 -10.63
CA ARG A 115 -15.09 10.32 -10.54
C ARG A 115 -15.62 9.92 -11.92
N ALA A 116 -15.47 10.76 -12.93
CA ALA A 116 -15.83 10.41 -14.30
C ALA A 116 -14.99 9.23 -14.81
N LYS A 117 -13.67 9.27 -14.59
CA LYS A 117 -12.76 8.17 -14.93
C LYS A 117 -13.02 6.91 -14.13
N TYR A 118 -13.36 7.03 -12.84
CA TYR A 118 -13.79 5.90 -12.02
C TYR A 118 -15.03 5.22 -12.60
N THR A 119 -16.03 6.00 -13.01
CA THR A 119 -17.27 5.48 -13.62
C THR A 119 -16.98 4.79 -14.96
N GLU A 120 -16.11 5.38 -15.77
CA GLU A 120 -15.64 4.79 -17.03
C GLU A 120 -14.91 3.45 -16.78
N ALA A 121 -13.99 3.40 -15.81
CA ALA A 121 -13.28 2.19 -15.45
C ALA A 121 -14.22 1.08 -14.95
N ILE A 122 -15.21 1.40 -14.11
CA ILE A 122 -16.23 0.43 -13.66
C ILE A 122 -17.01 -0.12 -14.85
N HIS A 123 -17.39 0.72 -15.81
CA HIS A 123 -18.05 0.27 -17.02
C HIS A 123 -17.17 -0.70 -17.83
N ASN A 124 -15.91 -0.33 -18.07
CA ASN A 124 -14.95 -1.14 -18.81
C ASN A 124 -14.66 -2.48 -18.11
N VAL A 125 -14.53 -2.48 -16.79
CA VAL A 125 -14.40 -3.71 -15.99
C VAL A 125 -15.64 -4.57 -16.15
N ASN A 126 -16.84 -4.01 -15.97
CA ASN A 126 -18.09 -4.78 -16.13
C ASN A 126 -18.20 -5.43 -17.52
N VAL A 127 -17.79 -4.71 -18.58
CA VAL A 127 -17.73 -5.28 -19.94
C VAL A 127 -16.73 -6.44 -20.00
N ALA A 128 -15.51 -6.27 -19.47
CA ALA A 128 -14.50 -7.33 -19.43
C ALA A 128 -14.99 -8.56 -18.66
N LEU A 129 -15.74 -8.37 -17.56
CA LEU A 129 -16.32 -9.44 -16.75
C LEU A 129 -17.38 -10.27 -17.49
N THR A 130 -17.98 -9.75 -18.57
CA THR A 130 -18.93 -10.53 -19.39
C THR A 130 -18.24 -11.53 -20.32
N SER A 131 -16.94 -11.39 -20.56
CA SER A 131 -16.15 -12.28 -21.41
C SER A 131 -15.30 -13.21 -20.56
N PRO A 132 -15.40 -14.55 -20.72
CA PRO A 132 -14.60 -15.50 -19.95
C PRO A 132 -13.09 -15.42 -20.24
N VAL A 133 -12.70 -14.78 -21.35
CA VAL A 133 -11.29 -14.55 -21.71
C VAL A 133 -10.77 -13.26 -21.11
N GLU A 134 -11.55 -12.17 -21.19
CA GLU A 134 -11.13 -10.87 -20.65
C GLU A 134 -11.19 -10.83 -19.12
N SER A 135 -12.15 -11.54 -18.51
CA SER A 135 -12.36 -11.53 -17.05
C SER A 135 -11.15 -12.05 -16.28
N ILE A 136 -10.37 -12.96 -16.88
CA ILE A 136 -9.23 -13.60 -16.24
C ILE A 136 -7.89 -12.93 -16.57
N LYS A 137 -7.86 -11.83 -17.33
CA LYS A 137 -6.61 -11.12 -17.65
C LYS A 137 -6.02 -10.37 -16.44
N ASP A 138 -4.71 -10.18 -16.48
CA ASP A 138 -3.97 -9.45 -15.45
C ASP A 138 -4.43 -7.98 -15.39
N SER A 139 -4.63 -7.35 -16.55
CA SER A 139 -5.18 -5.99 -16.66
C SER A 139 -6.56 -5.84 -15.99
N THR A 140 -7.45 -6.83 -16.12
CA THR A 140 -8.77 -6.81 -15.46
C THR A 140 -8.63 -6.86 -13.94
N LEU A 141 -7.86 -7.83 -13.42
CA LEU A 141 -7.63 -7.93 -11.97
C LEU A 141 -6.94 -6.67 -11.42
N MET A 142 -5.95 -6.15 -12.15
CA MET A 142 -5.24 -4.94 -11.78
C MET A 142 -6.17 -3.72 -11.73
N SER A 143 -7.06 -3.60 -12.71
CA SER A 143 -8.07 -2.53 -12.74
C SER A 143 -8.94 -2.59 -11.49
N VAL A 144 -9.43 -3.77 -11.10
CA VAL A 144 -10.22 -3.94 -9.87
C VAL A 144 -9.42 -3.56 -8.62
N ILE A 145 -8.15 -3.96 -8.51
CA ILE A 145 -7.28 -3.56 -7.39
C ILE A 145 -7.12 -2.03 -7.34
N SER A 146 -6.83 -1.38 -8.48
CA SER A 146 -6.71 0.08 -8.58
C SER A 146 -8.01 0.79 -8.17
N LEU A 147 -9.18 0.27 -8.58
CA LEU A 147 -10.48 0.81 -8.16
C LEU A 147 -10.72 0.65 -6.65
N GLY A 148 -10.23 -0.43 -6.03
CA GLY A 148 -10.20 -0.55 -4.57
C GLY A 148 -9.37 0.56 -3.90
N VAL A 149 -8.23 0.94 -4.48
CA VAL A 149 -7.43 2.08 -3.99
C VAL A 149 -8.20 3.39 -4.15
N PHE A 150 -8.88 3.61 -5.28
CA PHE A 150 -9.74 4.78 -5.50
C PHE A 150 -10.79 4.91 -4.40
N GLU A 151 -11.46 3.81 -4.04
CA GLU A 151 -12.46 3.82 -2.99
C GLU A 151 -11.88 4.07 -1.60
N HIS A 152 -10.65 3.61 -1.34
CA HIS A 152 -9.98 3.89 -0.07
C HIS A 152 -9.65 5.39 0.08
N VAL A 153 -9.21 6.04 -0.99
CA VAL A 153 -8.83 7.46 -1.01
C VAL A 153 -10.01 8.40 -1.32
N SER A 154 -11.22 7.87 -1.49
CA SER A 154 -12.45 8.63 -1.74
C SER A 154 -13.53 8.33 -0.68
N GLU A 155 -14.69 8.98 -0.79
CA GLU A 155 -15.82 8.83 0.14
C GLU A 155 -16.67 7.56 -0.09
N HIS A 156 -16.26 6.65 -0.98
CA HIS A 156 -17.08 5.52 -1.39
C HIS A 156 -17.07 4.39 -0.34
N LYS A 157 -18.28 3.93 0.04
CA LYS A 157 -18.52 3.00 1.16
C LYS A 157 -18.29 1.52 0.82
N SER A 158 -17.56 1.19 -0.25
CA SER A 158 -17.65 -0.15 -0.87
C SER A 158 -16.33 -0.93 -1.00
N TRP A 159 -15.24 -0.49 -0.37
CA TRP A 159 -13.91 -1.11 -0.58
C TRP A 159 -13.91 -2.62 -0.31
N VAL A 160 -14.65 -3.08 0.70
CA VAL A 160 -14.83 -4.49 1.04
C VAL A 160 -15.41 -5.28 -0.14
N ARG A 161 -16.41 -4.73 -0.83
CA ARG A 161 -17.05 -5.39 -1.98
C ARG A 161 -16.10 -5.49 -3.16
N HIS A 162 -15.26 -4.47 -3.37
CA HIS A 162 -14.20 -4.53 -4.39
C HIS A 162 -13.18 -5.61 -4.07
N VAL A 163 -12.74 -5.70 -2.82
CA VAL A 163 -11.82 -6.78 -2.39
C VAL A 163 -12.45 -8.16 -2.57
N GLN A 164 -13.74 -8.31 -2.27
CA GLN A 164 -14.48 -9.56 -2.56
C GLN A 164 -14.55 -9.86 -4.06
N GLY A 165 -14.76 -8.84 -4.90
CA GLY A 165 -14.71 -8.98 -6.36
C GLY A 165 -13.32 -9.41 -6.85
N ALA A 166 -12.26 -8.78 -6.34
CA ALA A 166 -10.88 -9.15 -6.67
C ALA A 166 -10.56 -10.60 -6.25
N ALA A 167 -11.02 -11.01 -5.05
CA ALA A 167 -10.87 -12.39 -4.59
C ALA A 167 -11.60 -13.39 -5.50
N ALA A 168 -12.82 -13.06 -5.94
CA ALA A 168 -13.56 -13.89 -6.88
C ALA A 168 -12.83 -14.04 -8.23
N LEU A 169 -12.17 -12.98 -8.71
CA LEU A 169 -11.36 -13.06 -9.93
C LEU A 169 -10.09 -13.88 -9.75
N VAL A 170 -9.42 -13.74 -8.60
CA VAL A 170 -8.27 -14.59 -8.26
C VAL A 170 -8.67 -16.07 -8.24
N LEU A 171 -9.83 -16.40 -7.68
CA LEU A 171 -10.38 -17.75 -7.68
C LEU A 171 -10.71 -18.22 -9.10
N ALA A 172 -11.35 -17.39 -9.91
CA ALA A 172 -11.70 -17.70 -11.31
C ALA A 172 -10.46 -17.95 -12.19
N ARG A 173 -9.36 -17.23 -11.95
CA ARG A 173 -8.06 -17.45 -12.62
C ARG A 173 -7.42 -18.79 -12.23
N GLY A 174 -7.73 -19.29 -11.04
CA GLY A 174 -7.31 -20.60 -10.56
C GLY A 174 -5.79 -20.76 -10.40
N LYS A 175 -5.33 -22.02 -10.41
CA LYS A 175 -3.93 -22.39 -10.14
C LYS A 175 -2.95 -21.95 -11.25
N GLY A 176 -3.45 -21.83 -12.48
CA GLY A 176 -2.63 -21.48 -13.64
C GLY A 176 -2.11 -20.04 -13.65
N GLN A 177 -2.49 -19.20 -12.68
CA GLN A 177 -2.05 -17.81 -12.63
C GLN A 177 -0.63 -17.63 -12.09
N PHE A 178 -0.04 -18.62 -11.42
CA PHE A 178 1.26 -18.50 -10.75
C PHE A 178 2.44 -18.74 -11.69
N THR A 179 2.46 -18.03 -12.82
CA THR A 179 3.47 -18.18 -13.89
C THR A 179 4.58 -17.13 -13.82
N SER A 180 4.39 -16.03 -13.09
CA SER A 180 5.38 -14.96 -12.99
C SER A 180 5.39 -14.31 -11.59
N THR A 181 6.48 -13.63 -11.26
CA THR A 181 6.58 -12.86 -10.01
C THR A 181 5.46 -11.82 -9.90
N ALA A 182 5.04 -11.22 -11.02
CA ALA A 182 4.01 -10.19 -11.04
C ALA A 182 2.64 -10.74 -10.61
N THR A 183 2.23 -11.88 -11.14
CA THR A 183 0.94 -12.49 -10.79
C THR A 183 0.92 -12.99 -9.36
N ILE A 184 2.05 -13.45 -8.82
CA ILE A 184 2.18 -13.80 -7.40
C ILE A 184 2.06 -12.57 -6.50
N LEU A 185 2.65 -11.44 -6.89
CA LEU A 185 2.51 -10.17 -6.15
C LEU A 185 1.06 -9.66 -6.18
N MET A 186 0.37 -9.78 -7.32
CA MET A 186 -1.07 -9.47 -7.42
C MET A 186 -1.92 -10.37 -6.51
N PHE A 187 -1.67 -11.68 -6.54
CA PHE A 187 -2.33 -12.62 -5.63
C PHE A 187 -2.13 -12.22 -4.17
N ASN A 188 -0.88 -11.93 -3.79
CA ASN A 188 -0.54 -11.53 -2.43
C ASN A 188 -1.17 -10.19 -2.01
N GLN A 189 -1.31 -9.24 -2.93
CA GLN A 189 -2.05 -8.01 -2.70
C GLN A 189 -3.51 -8.31 -2.33
N VAL A 190 -4.22 -9.06 -3.19
CA VAL A 190 -5.63 -9.40 -2.98
C VAL A 190 -5.80 -10.19 -1.68
N ARG A 191 -4.88 -11.12 -1.40
CA ARG A 191 -4.88 -11.92 -0.17
C ARG A 191 -4.73 -11.05 1.07
N ALA A 192 -3.81 -10.08 1.06
CA ALA A 192 -3.63 -9.14 2.18
C ALA A 192 -4.86 -8.25 2.40
N ASP A 193 -5.46 -7.75 1.32
CA ASP A 193 -6.67 -6.93 1.39
C ASP A 193 -7.87 -7.75 1.91
N LEU A 194 -7.96 -9.02 1.49
CA LEU A 194 -8.99 -9.95 1.94
C LEU A 194 -8.85 -10.31 3.42
N VAL A 195 -7.63 -10.49 3.94
CA VAL A 195 -7.37 -10.65 5.38
C VAL A 195 -7.97 -9.48 6.15
N LEU A 196 -7.69 -8.24 5.71
CA LEU A 196 -8.24 -7.04 6.33
C LEU A 196 -9.77 -7.01 6.25
N ALA A 197 -10.33 -7.36 5.10
CA ALA A 197 -11.79 -7.41 4.90
C ALA A 197 -12.45 -8.45 5.82
N CYS A 198 -11.83 -9.61 6.02
CA CYS A 198 -12.32 -10.66 6.92
C CYS A 198 -12.31 -10.20 8.38
N ILE A 199 -11.20 -9.60 8.82
CA ILE A 199 -11.05 -9.05 10.18
C ILE A 199 -12.09 -7.95 10.45
N HIS A 200 -12.28 -7.04 9.49
CA HIS A 200 -13.22 -5.93 9.60
C HIS A 200 -14.69 -6.41 9.66
N ASN A 201 -15.07 -7.33 8.78
CA ASN A 201 -16.45 -7.80 8.69
C ASN A 201 -16.78 -8.98 9.60
N LYS A 202 -15.82 -9.44 10.41
CA LYS A 202 -15.98 -10.60 11.28
C LYS A 202 -16.39 -11.83 10.48
N LYS A 203 -15.61 -12.16 9.45
CA LYS A 203 -15.79 -13.37 8.62
C LYS A 203 -14.52 -14.22 8.62
N PRO A 204 -14.64 -15.57 8.54
CA PRO A 204 -13.48 -16.44 8.38
C PRO A 204 -12.79 -16.18 7.05
N PHE A 205 -11.50 -16.50 6.97
CA PHE A 205 -10.78 -16.43 5.71
C PHE A 205 -11.29 -17.54 4.75
N PRO A 206 -11.52 -17.26 3.45
CA PRO A 206 -12.11 -18.26 2.56
C PRO A 206 -11.19 -19.46 2.32
N VAL A 207 -11.73 -20.67 2.47
CA VAL A 207 -10.98 -21.94 2.30
C VAL A 207 -10.36 -22.05 0.90
N ASP A 208 -11.11 -21.70 -0.15
CA ASP A 208 -10.62 -21.75 -1.54
C ASP A 208 -9.39 -20.83 -1.75
N MET A 209 -9.28 -19.73 -0.99
CA MET A 209 -8.11 -18.84 -1.03
C MET A 209 -6.92 -19.44 -0.28
N ILE A 210 -7.15 -20.26 0.74
CA ILE A 210 -6.09 -21.04 1.43
C ILE A 210 -5.54 -22.09 0.48
N GLU A 211 -6.39 -22.81 -0.24
CA GLU A 211 -5.96 -23.79 -1.24
C GLU A 211 -5.12 -23.15 -2.36
N LEU A 212 -5.51 -21.97 -2.83
CA LEU A 212 -4.69 -21.21 -3.78
C LEU A 212 -3.38 -20.71 -3.16
N GLN A 213 -3.37 -20.35 -1.88
CA GLN A 213 -2.15 -19.99 -1.17
C GLN A 213 -1.17 -21.18 -1.15
N GLU A 214 -1.64 -22.38 -0.81
CA GLU A 214 -0.82 -23.60 -0.82
C GLU A 214 -0.29 -23.93 -2.21
N GLU A 215 -1.08 -23.70 -3.25
CA GLU A 215 -0.62 -23.86 -4.62
C GLU A 215 0.46 -22.83 -4.98
N ALA A 216 0.22 -21.55 -4.70
CA ALA A 216 1.18 -20.47 -4.94
C ALA A 216 2.52 -20.70 -4.24
N ALA A 217 2.52 -21.28 -3.03
CA ALA A 217 3.74 -21.60 -2.28
C ALA A 217 4.70 -22.54 -3.02
N LYS A 218 4.22 -23.30 -4.02
CA LYS A 218 5.05 -24.20 -4.84
C LYS A 218 5.86 -23.46 -5.91
N HIS A 219 5.49 -22.21 -6.21
CA HIS A 219 6.07 -21.41 -7.30
C HIS A 219 7.02 -20.31 -6.82
N ILE A 220 7.31 -20.25 -5.51
CA ILE A 220 8.13 -19.22 -4.86
C ILE A 220 8.92 -19.77 -3.67
N ASP A 221 9.86 -18.96 -3.18
CA ASP A 221 10.46 -19.18 -1.87
C ASP A 221 9.47 -18.88 -0.74
N ALA A 222 8.74 -19.92 -0.33
CA ALA A 222 7.80 -19.84 0.79
C ALA A 222 8.48 -19.64 2.16
N SER A 223 9.81 -19.68 2.24
CA SER A 223 10.56 -19.42 3.48
C SER A 223 10.84 -17.93 3.71
N GLY A 224 10.63 -17.08 2.69
CA GLY A 224 10.85 -15.63 2.78
C GLY A 224 9.86 -14.92 3.71
N ALA A 225 10.31 -13.84 4.37
CA ALA A 225 9.49 -13.12 5.37
C ALA A 225 8.19 -12.57 4.76
N PHE A 226 8.23 -12.15 3.50
CA PHE A 226 7.06 -11.67 2.77
C PHE A 226 5.95 -12.74 2.67
N TRP A 227 6.32 -13.99 2.36
CA TRP A 227 5.36 -15.07 2.24
C TRP A 227 4.83 -15.55 3.60
N LEU A 228 5.73 -15.69 4.57
CA LEU A 228 5.39 -16.05 5.95
C LEU A 228 4.44 -15.02 6.58
N LEU A 229 4.69 -13.73 6.39
CA LEU A 229 3.80 -12.65 6.81
C LEU A 229 2.40 -12.83 6.24
N GLY A 230 2.34 -13.20 4.96
CA GLY A 230 1.11 -13.57 4.30
C GLY A 230 0.35 -14.68 5.01
N THR A 231 1.00 -15.81 5.23
CA THR A 231 0.41 -17.01 5.84
C THR A 231 -0.04 -16.73 7.28
N LEU A 232 0.74 -15.94 8.02
CA LEU A 232 0.35 -15.48 9.35
C LEU A 232 -0.89 -14.58 9.31
N GLY A 233 -1.02 -13.73 8.29
CA GLY A 233 -2.22 -12.90 8.09
C GLY A 233 -3.51 -13.70 7.96
N THR A 234 -3.52 -14.78 7.16
CA THR A 234 -4.71 -15.63 7.01
C THR A 234 -5.07 -16.31 8.32
N ARG A 235 -4.07 -16.88 9.01
CA ARG A 235 -4.25 -17.50 10.33
C ARG A 235 -4.72 -16.51 11.39
N CYS A 236 -4.26 -15.26 11.35
CA CYS A 236 -4.74 -14.22 12.28
C CYS A 236 -6.24 -13.96 12.10
N ALA A 237 -6.72 -13.92 10.86
CA ALA A 237 -8.15 -13.74 10.59
C ALA A 237 -8.97 -14.92 11.14
N ASP A 238 -8.51 -16.15 10.91
CA ASP A 238 -9.19 -17.36 11.39
C ASP A 238 -9.18 -17.48 12.93
N LEU A 239 -8.04 -17.24 13.58
CA LEU A 239 -7.93 -17.24 15.04
C LEU A 239 -8.86 -16.17 15.66
N LEU A 240 -8.86 -14.95 15.12
CA LEU A 240 -9.74 -13.89 15.58
C LEU A 240 -11.21 -14.29 15.47
N MET A 241 -11.58 -14.98 14.39
CA MET A 241 -12.93 -15.46 14.17
C MET A 241 -13.30 -16.62 15.10
N GLY A 242 -12.42 -17.59 15.29
CA GLY A 242 -12.60 -18.68 16.24
C GLY A 242 -12.88 -18.14 17.64
N VAL A 243 -12.04 -17.22 18.13
CA VAL A 243 -12.20 -16.60 19.46
C VAL A 243 -13.52 -15.83 19.58
N ARG A 244 -13.93 -15.09 18.53
CA ARG A 244 -15.18 -14.30 18.53
C ARG A 244 -16.43 -15.16 18.44
N ALA A 245 -16.38 -16.25 17.67
CA ALA A 245 -17.49 -17.15 17.46
C ALA A 245 -17.59 -18.25 18.53
N ASN A 246 -16.62 -18.33 19.44
CA ASN A 246 -16.60 -19.36 20.47
C ASN A 246 -17.83 -19.25 21.38
N THR A 247 -18.67 -20.28 21.34
CA THR A 247 -19.87 -20.44 22.17
C THR A 247 -19.62 -21.44 23.30
N GLU A 248 -18.43 -21.40 23.89
CA GLU A 248 -17.92 -22.35 24.89
C GLU A 248 -17.69 -23.77 24.34
N GLN A 249 -17.56 -23.91 23.02
CA GLN A 249 -17.25 -25.19 22.37
C GLN A 249 -15.76 -25.56 22.50
N VAL A 250 -14.88 -24.55 22.51
CA VAL A 250 -13.43 -24.71 22.63
C VAL A 250 -12.97 -23.98 23.89
N HIS A 251 -12.11 -24.61 24.68
CA HIS A 251 -11.61 -24.02 25.91
C HIS A 251 -10.64 -22.85 25.61
N TRP A 252 -10.76 -21.74 26.34
CA TRP A 252 -9.92 -20.56 26.16
C TRP A 252 -8.40 -20.83 26.17
N PRO A 253 -7.86 -21.75 27.00
CA PRO A 253 -6.45 -22.13 26.95
C PRO A 253 -5.97 -22.68 25.60
N GLU A 254 -6.84 -23.34 24.82
CA GLU A 254 -6.48 -23.87 23.49
C GLU A 254 -6.22 -22.72 22.51
N TYR A 255 -7.11 -21.71 22.47
CA TYR A 255 -6.86 -20.49 21.70
C TYR A 255 -5.63 -19.72 22.18
N LEU A 256 -5.35 -19.74 23.49
CA LEU A 256 -4.16 -19.09 24.03
C LEU A 256 -2.89 -19.81 23.57
N GLU A 257 -2.91 -21.14 23.51
CA GLU A 257 -1.80 -21.94 22.98
C GLU A 257 -1.56 -21.62 21.50
N GLU A 258 -2.61 -21.58 20.68
CA GLU A 258 -2.51 -21.20 19.27
C GLU A 258 -1.94 -19.78 19.09
N ALA A 259 -2.46 -18.80 19.84
CA ALA A 259 -1.94 -17.43 19.82
C ALA A 259 -0.46 -17.37 20.24
N THR A 260 -0.04 -18.21 21.18
CA THR A 260 1.37 -18.31 21.63
C THR A 260 2.25 -18.98 20.56
N MET A 261 1.72 -19.93 19.80
CA MET A 261 2.42 -20.50 18.65
C MET A 261 2.65 -19.42 17.58
N MET A 262 1.61 -18.66 17.25
CA MET A 262 1.70 -17.56 16.30
C MET A 262 2.69 -16.48 16.76
N GLU A 263 2.70 -16.13 18.06
CA GLU A 263 3.70 -15.22 18.63
C GLU A 263 5.14 -15.65 18.30
N ARG A 264 5.47 -16.93 18.48
CA ARG A 264 6.81 -17.46 18.16
C ARG A 264 7.13 -17.39 16.66
N GLU A 265 6.14 -17.64 15.81
CA GLU A 265 6.30 -17.55 14.36
C GLU A 265 6.47 -16.09 13.89
N PHE A 266 5.75 -15.15 14.50
CA PHE A 266 5.97 -13.72 14.28
C PHE A 266 7.38 -13.32 14.68
N GLN A 267 7.87 -13.75 15.85
CA GLN A 267 9.25 -13.45 16.28
C GLN A 267 10.28 -13.96 15.26
N ARG A 268 10.12 -15.18 14.74
CA ARG A 268 10.98 -15.71 13.67
C ARG A 268 10.89 -14.86 12.39
N THR A 269 9.67 -14.47 12.00
CA THR A 269 9.43 -13.65 10.80
C THR A 269 10.03 -12.24 10.95
N VAL A 270 9.99 -11.65 12.15
CA VAL A 270 10.65 -10.38 12.47
C VAL A 270 12.15 -10.47 12.24
N MET A 271 12.81 -11.51 12.76
CA MET A 271 14.25 -11.70 12.58
C MET A 271 14.64 -11.83 11.11
N LEU A 272 13.83 -12.57 10.35
CA LEU A 272 14.05 -12.73 8.91
C LEU A 272 13.83 -11.41 8.16
N LEU A 273 12.75 -10.69 8.46
CA LEU A 273 12.45 -9.41 7.83
C LEU A 273 13.51 -8.35 8.17
N ALA A 274 14.05 -8.33 9.39
CA ALA A 274 15.18 -7.49 9.78
C ALA A 274 16.43 -7.71 8.94
N THR A 275 16.62 -8.93 8.42
CA THR A 275 17.74 -9.25 7.53
C THR A 275 17.42 -8.87 6.08
N GLN A 276 16.18 -9.09 5.63
CA GLN A 276 15.77 -8.87 4.24
C GLN A 276 15.48 -7.40 3.91
N GLU A 277 14.90 -6.67 4.86
CA GLU A 277 14.46 -5.27 4.72
C GLU A 277 14.87 -4.47 5.98
N PRO A 278 16.18 -4.27 6.21
CA PRO A 278 16.67 -3.56 7.39
C PRO A 278 16.26 -2.09 7.39
N TYR A 279 16.24 -1.50 8.58
CA TYR A 279 15.99 -0.07 8.79
C TYR A 279 16.88 0.47 9.91
N THR A 280 17.05 1.80 9.93
CA THR A 280 17.90 2.49 10.90
C THR A 280 17.04 3.34 11.84
N ILE A 281 17.25 3.21 13.14
CA ILE A 281 16.57 4.05 14.15
C ILE A 281 17.39 5.32 14.34
N THR A 282 16.74 6.48 14.19
CA THR A 282 17.36 7.79 14.43
C THR A 282 16.61 8.50 15.57
N GLN A 283 17.36 8.83 16.63
CA GLN A 283 16.89 9.63 17.75
C GLN A 283 17.58 11.00 17.70
N ASN A 284 17.11 11.88 16.83
CA ASN A 284 17.43 13.31 16.90
C ASN A 284 16.69 14.06 15.81
N ALA A 285 15.49 14.52 16.12
CA ALA A 285 14.88 15.59 15.35
C ALA A 285 14.38 16.65 16.34
N CYS A 286 15.19 17.68 16.57
CA CYS A 286 14.65 18.98 16.93
C CYS A 286 13.76 19.41 15.76
N GLY A 287 12.46 19.12 15.81
CA GLY A 287 11.57 19.45 14.70
C GLY A 287 10.17 18.86 14.80
N ALA A 288 9.18 19.73 14.56
CA ALA A 288 7.79 19.41 14.22
C ALA A 288 7.10 18.29 15.04
N PRO A 289 6.66 18.55 16.29
CA PRO A 289 5.87 17.60 17.11
C PRO A 289 4.52 17.22 16.46
N LYS A 290 4.12 17.91 15.39
CA LYS A 290 2.97 17.54 14.56
C LYS A 290 3.25 16.31 13.66
N ILE A 291 4.50 15.99 13.36
CA ILE A 291 4.84 14.91 12.42
C ILE A 291 5.65 13.83 13.14
N ILE A 292 6.56 14.23 14.04
CA ILE A 292 7.44 13.32 14.76
C ILE A 292 6.89 13.09 16.16
N TYR A 293 6.52 11.84 16.45
CA TYR A 293 6.07 11.43 17.77
C TYR A 293 7.28 11.01 18.64
N ASN A 294 7.38 11.56 19.86
CA ASN A 294 8.46 11.28 20.82
C ASN A 294 9.90 11.39 20.27
N GLY A 295 10.12 12.18 19.22
CA GLY A 295 11.46 12.44 18.67
C GLY A 295 12.15 11.26 17.97
N ARG A 296 11.46 10.12 17.77
CA ARG A 296 11.98 8.94 17.07
C ARG A 296 11.54 8.94 15.61
N VAL A 297 12.48 8.64 14.72
CA VAL A 297 12.21 8.40 13.29
C VAL A 297 12.95 7.14 12.86
N ASP A 298 12.24 6.23 12.19
CA ASP A 298 12.83 5.01 11.64
C ASP A 298 12.97 5.18 10.12
N LEU A 299 14.18 4.94 9.61
CA LEU A 299 14.55 5.12 8.20
C LEU A 299 14.66 3.77 7.50
N TYR A 300 13.73 3.53 6.60
CA TYR A 300 13.63 2.33 5.76
C TYR A 300 14.21 2.59 4.37
N LYS A 301 14.53 1.52 3.66
CA LYS A 301 15.04 1.60 2.28
C LYS A 301 14.05 2.26 1.31
N ASP A 302 12.78 1.90 1.42
CA ASP A 302 11.72 2.35 0.50
C ASP A 302 10.32 2.18 1.12
N THR A 303 9.31 2.72 0.43
CA THR A 303 7.89 2.66 0.85
C THR A 303 7.39 1.22 0.95
N TRP A 304 7.90 0.31 0.11
CA TRP A 304 7.61 -1.12 0.20
C TRP A 304 8.07 -1.72 1.54
N ALA A 305 9.29 -1.45 1.98
CA ALA A 305 9.80 -1.93 3.27
C ALA A 305 8.94 -1.41 4.44
N ILE A 306 8.56 -0.13 4.43
CA ILE A 306 7.64 0.45 5.43
C ILE A 306 6.33 -0.34 5.47
N ARG A 307 5.74 -0.60 4.30
CA ARG A 307 4.49 -1.34 4.18
C ARG A 307 4.60 -2.75 4.76
N LEU A 308 5.67 -3.48 4.46
CA LEU A 308 5.88 -4.84 4.99
C LEU A 308 5.99 -4.85 6.52
N TRP A 309 6.83 -3.97 7.07
CA TRP A 309 7.01 -3.85 8.51
C TRP A 309 5.72 -3.46 9.22
N ASN A 310 4.98 -2.48 8.69
CA ASN A 310 3.73 -2.05 9.31
C ASN A 310 2.62 -3.09 9.20
N ASN A 311 2.55 -3.86 8.10
CA ASN A 311 1.63 -5.01 8.00
C ASN A 311 1.97 -6.08 9.04
N LEU A 312 3.26 -6.40 9.21
CA LEU A 312 3.71 -7.34 10.24
C LEU A 312 3.33 -6.87 11.64
N ARG A 313 3.61 -5.61 11.98
CA ARG A 313 3.28 -5.04 13.29
C ARG A 313 1.78 -5.02 13.54
N ASN A 314 0.96 -4.65 12.55
CA ASN A 314 -0.50 -4.70 12.67
C ASN A 314 -1.02 -6.11 12.98
N LEU A 315 -0.48 -7.14 12.31
CA LEU A 315 -0.87 -8.52 12.56
C LEU A 315 -0.40 -9.00 13.94
N GLN A 316 0.81 -8.63 14.38
CA GLN A 316 1.26 -8.87 15.75
C GLN A 316 0.33 -8.20 16.76
N MET A 317 -0.07 -6.94 16.54
CA MET A 317 -1.01 -6.25 17.43
C MET A 317 -2.34 -7.00 17.53
N ILE A 318 -2.88 -7.53 16.43
CA ILE A 318 -4.10 -8.34 16.46
C ILE A 318 -3.91 -9.59 17.34
N VAL A 319 -2.82 -10.33 17.17
CA VAL A 319 -2.55 -11.53 17.99
C VAL A 319 -2.37 -11.17 19.46
N TYR A 320 -1.64 -10.10 19.78
CA TYR A 320 -1.47 -9.67 21.16
C TYR A 320 -2.77 -9.15 21.78
N GLU A 321 -3.64 -8.49 21.02
CA GLU A 321 -4.98 -8.12 21.48
C GLU A 321 -5.83 -9.37 21.79
N ILE A 322 -5.75 -10.41 20.95
CA ILE A 322 -6.39 -11.71 21.19
C ILE A 322 -5.82 -12.34 22.47
N MET A 323 -4.50 -12.36 22.64
CA MET A 323 -3.85 -12.88 23.85
C MET A 323 -4.29 -12.13 25.10
N VAL A 324 -4.32 -10.79 25.07
CA VAL A 324 -4.80 -9.96 26.18
C VAL A 324 -6.25 -10.31 26.53
N PHE A 325 -7.12 -10.46 25.53
CA PHE A 325 -8.49 -10.89 25.75
C PHE A 325 -8.57 -12.27 26.40
N LEU A 326 -7.87 -13.26 25.85
CA LEU A 326 -7.87 -14.66 26.33
C LEU A 326 -7.32 -14.76 27.75
N LEU A 327 -6.20 -14.08 28.03
CA LEU A 327 -5.58 -14.06 29.36
C LEU A 327 -6.54 -13.46 30.39
N ASN A 328 -7.16 -12.32 30.09
CA ASN A 328 -8.15 -11.73 30.98
C ASN A 328 -9.37 -12.65 31.18
N LYS A 329 -9.84 -13.30 30.11
CA LYS A 329 -10.95 -14.26 30.21
C LYS A 329 -10.59 -15.43 31.13
N ILE A 330 -9.47 -16.09 30.91
CA ILE A 330 -9.01 -17.21 31.73
C ILE A 330 -8.84 -16.80 33.19
N LEU A 331 -8.20 -15.65 33.44
CA LEU A 331 -8.00 -15.11 34.79
C LEU A 331 -9.31 -14.86 35.56
N VAL A 332 -10.40 -14.58 34.84
CA VAL A 332 -11.73 -14.32 35.42
C VAL A 332 -12.55 -15.59 35.54
N THR A 333 -12.49 -16.50 34.56
CA THR A 333 -13.38 -17.66 34.47
C THR A 333 -12.84 -18.92 35.13
N ASP A 334 -11.52 -19.09 35.22
CA ASP A 334 -10.92 -20.30 35.80
C ASP A 334 -10.56 -20.09 37.27
N LEU A 335 -11.43 -20.57 38.16
CA LEU A 335 -11.26 -20.50 39.61
C LEU A 335 -10.34 -21.61 40.16
N THR A 336 -9.89 -22.53 39.32
CA THR A 336 -9.07 -23.69 39.73
C THR A 336 -7.58 -23.45 39.57
N LEU A 337 -7.18 -22.27 39.08
CA LEU A 337 -5.80 -21.89 38.84
C LEU A 337 -4.98 -21.92 40.13
N THR A 338 -3.85 -22.63 40.10
CA THR A 338 -2.86 -22.58 41.18
C THR A 338 -2.21 -21.20 41.27
N SER A 339 -1.69 -20.83 42.44
CA SER A 339 -1.00 -19.54 42.63
C SER A 339 0.17 -19.34 41.65
N ALA A 340 0.88 -20.41 41.29
CA ALA A 340 2.00 -20.34 40.35
C ALA A 340 1.52 -20.04 38.91
N VAL A 341 0.47 -20.73 38.46
CA VAL A 341 -0.12 -20.50 37.13
C VAL A 341 -0.74 -19.11 37.05
N LEU A 342 -1.44 -18.67 38.10
CA LEU A 342 -2.02 -17.33 38.18
C LEU A 342 -0.96 -16.24 37.97
N GLN A 343 0.19 -16.35 38.65
CA GLN A 343 1.29 -15.39 38.49
C GLN A 343 1.91 -15.44 37.10
N SER A 344 2.06 -16.62 36.51
CA SER A 344 2.55 -16.79 35.14
C SER A 344 1.63 -16.10 34.12
N LEU A 345 0.31 -16.29 34.24
CA LEU A 345 -0.67 -15.65 33.34
C LEU A 345 -0.69 -14.12 33.49
N LYS A 346 -0.59 -13.61 34.73
CA LYS A 346 -0.49 -12.16 34.99
C LYS A 346 0.77 -11.56 34.38
N LEU A 347 1.92 -12.24 34.51
CA LEU A 347 3.17 -11.82 33.89
C LEU A 347 3.04 -11.79 32.37
N LYS A 348 2.46 -12.85 31.77
CA LYS A 348 2.24 -12.92 30.32
C LYS A 348 1.31 -11.81 29.82
N LEU A 349 0.28 -11.46 30.59
CA LEU A 349 -0.60 -10.32 30.29
C LEU A 349 0.16 -9.00 30.31
N GLN A 350 1.00 -8.78 31.33
CA GLN A 350 1.84 -7.59 31.42
C GLN A 350 2.81 -7.48 30.23
N MET A 351 3.45 -8.60 29.87
CA MET A 351 4.35 -8.66 28.70
C MET A 351 3.61 -8.38 27.39
N ALA A 352 2.41 -8.94 27.20
CA ALA A 352 1.60 -8.67 26.01
C ALA A 352 1.23 -7.18 25.89
N MET A 353 0.84 -6.54 27.00
CA MET A 353 0.57 -5.10 27.04
C MET A 353 1.81 -4.25 26.73
N GLN A 354 2.98 -4.64 27.23
CA GLN A 354 4.24 -3.97 26.92
C GLN A 354 4.61 -4.10 25.44
N THR A 355 4.45 -5.29 24.86
CA THR A 355 4.68 -5.51 23.42
C THR A 355 3.72 -4.69 22.57
N LEU A 356 2.44 -4.61 22.93
CA LEU A 356 1.47 -3.76 22.24
C LEU A 356 1.88 -2.28 22.23
N SER A 357 2.37 -1.76 23.38
CA SER A 357 2.89 -0.39 23.46
C SER A 357 4.10 -0.20 22.55
N MET A 358 5.04 -1.15 22.56
CA MET A 358 6.26 -1.10 21.73
C MET A 358 5.95 -1.12 20.24
N LEU A 359 5.04 -2.00 19.80
CA LEU A 359 4.57 -2.07 18.42
C LEU A 359 3.91 -0.75 17.98
N GLY A 360 3.16 -0.11 18.90
CA GLY A 360 2.61 1.21 18.68
C GLY A 360 3.68 2.25 18.42
N ASP A 361 4.69 2.34 19.28
CA ASP A 361 5.80 3.29 19.11
C ASP A 361 6.59 3.04 17.80
N ASP A 362 6.80 1.78 17.43
CA ASP A 362 7.47 1.41 16.17
C ASP A 362 6.67 1.83 14.93
N ILE A 363 5.34 1.66 14.95
CA ILE A 363 4.46 2.14 13.86
C ILE A 363 4.54 3.66 13.75
N LEU A 364 4.45 4.38 14.88
CA LEU A 364 4.46 5.84 14.90
C LEU A 364 5.79 6.40 14.37
N ALA A 365 6.91 5.71 14.62
CA ALA A 365 8.23 6.09 14.11
C ALA A 365 8.35 6.01 12.57
N THR A 366 7.44 5.29 11.89
CA THR A 366 7.44 5.21 10.41
C THR A 366 6.78 6.43 9.74
N ILE A 367 5.96 7.18 10.48
CA ILE A 367 5.11 8.26 9.93
C ILE A 367 5.91 9.32 9.16
N PRO A 368 7.02 9.86 9.69
CA PRO A 368 7.71 10.95 9.02
C PRO A 368 8.25 10.56 7.64
N GLN A 369 8.82 9.37 7.51
CA GLN A 369 9.31 8.87 6.23
C GLN A 369 8.16 8.47 5.30
N ALA A 370 7.14 7.77 5.83
CA ALA A 370 6.00 7.32 5.04
C ALA A 370 5.20 8.48 4.43
N LEU A 371 5.10 9.62 5.14
CA LEU A 371 4.46 10.84 4.62
C LEU A 371 5.38 11.70 3.75
N GLU A 372 6.63 11.26 3.51
CA GLU A 372 7.64 11.97 2.73
C GLU A 372 7.99 13.34 3.33
N CYS A 373 7.87 13.50 4.66
CA CYS A 373 8.16 14.76 5.34
C CYS A 373 9.67 15.01 5.55
N LEU A 374 10.52 14.06 5.19
CA LEU A 374 11.97 14.13 5.38
C LEU A 374 12.64 14.62 4.09
N SER A 375 13.39 15.73 4.17
CA SER A 375 14.13 16.25 3.02
C SER A 375 15.38 15.41 2.72
N SER A 376 15.61 15.10 1.44
CA SER A 376 16.79 14.34 0.95
C SER A 376 18.12 15.13 0.99
N ALA A 377 18.12 16.41 1.40
CA ALA A 377 19.22 17.33 1.10
C ALA A 377 20.30 17.48 2.19
N SER A 378 20.15 16.85 3.37
CA SER A 378 21.15 16.97 4.45
C SER A 378 21.25 15.70 5.28
N ASN A 379 22.46 15.40 5.79
CA ASN A 379 22.73 14.32 6.76
C ASN A 379 21.96 14.51 8.10
N THR A 380 21.22 15.61 8.23
CA THR A 380 20.22 15.86 9.26
C THR A 380 18.83 15.89 8.62
N PRO A 381 17.86 15.10 9.10
CA PRO A 381 16.49 15.14 8.59
C PRO A 381 15.87 16.51 8.88
N SER A 382 15.65 17.33 7.86
CA SER A 382 14.86 18.56 7.95
C SER A 382 13.41 18.27 7.50
N VAL A 383 12.45 18.72 8.31
CA VAL A 383 11.02 18.50 8.07
C VAL A 383 10.48 19.56 7.12
N ASP A 384 10.00 19.16 5.94
CA ASP A 384 9.27 20.06 5.06
C ASP A 384 7.81 20.16 5.50
N LEU A 385 7.46 21.29 6.12
CA LEU A 385 6.09 21.59 6.58
C LEU A 385 5.16 22.06 5.44
N SER A 386 5.71 22.31 4.24
CA SER A 386 4.94 22.77 3.07
C SER A 386 4.37 21.62 2.24
N PHE A 387 4.83 20.38 2.47
CA PHE A 387 4.34 19.20 1.76
C PHE A 387 3.06 18.67 2.42
N HIS A 388 1.97 18.58 1.66
CA HIS A 388 0.64 18.13 2.11
C HIS A 388 0.55 16.63 2.48
N GLY A 389 1.69 15.95 2.66
CA GLY A 389 1.81 14.53 2.95
C GLY A 389 1.66 13.63 1.71
N SER A 390 2.35 12.49 1.70
CA SER A 390 2.25 11.49 0.63
C SER A 390 0.91 10.74 0.71
N VAL A 391 0.07 10.77 -0.33
CA VAL A 391 -1.24 10.06 -0.36
C VAL A 391 -1.05 8.55 -0.20
N SER A 392 0.01 7.97 -0.78
CA SER A 392 0.33 6.56 -0.60
C SER A 392 0.83 6.27 0.83
N GLY A 393 1.53 7.22 1.44
CA GLY A 393 1.83 7.21 2.88
C GLY A 393 0.58 7.18 3.74
N GLY A 394 -0.40 8.06 3.46
CA GLY A 394 -1.69 8.06 4.15
C GLY A 394 -2.46 6.76 3.96
N TYR A 395 -2.46 6.20 2.75
CA TYR A 395 -3.04 4.87 2.46
C TYR A 395 -2.41 3.76 3.34
N ILE A 396 -1.09 3.72 3.46
CA ILE A 396 -0.38 2.74 4.29
C ILE A 396 -0.68 2.96 5.79
N LEU A 397 -0.66 4.22 6.24
CA LEU A 397 -0.70 4.57 7.65
C LEU A 397 -2.11 4.59 8.26
N THR A 398 -3.17 4.75 7.46
CA THR A 398 -4.53 4.95 8.00
C THR A 398 -4.97 3.79 8.89
N TRP A 399 -4.78 2.54 8.46
CA TRP A 399 -5.09 1.38 9.28
C TRP A 399 -4.13 1.22 10.47
N CYS A 400 -2.84 1.50 10.26
CA CYS A 400 -1.83 1.43 11.31
C CYS A 400 -2.15 2.37 12.48
N LEU A 401 -2.48 3.63 12.17
CA LEU A 401 -2.88 4.63 13.15
C LEU A 401 -4.16 4.21 13.88
N TYR A 402 -5.12 3.61 13.17
CA TYR A 402 -6.32 3.08 13.83
C TYR A 402 -6.01 1.95 14.80
N MET A 403 -5.17 0.98 14.40
CA MET A 403 -4.73 -0.11 15.27
C MET A 403 -4.03 0.40 16.53
N VAL A 404 -3.12 1.37 16.40
CA VAL A 404 -2.47 1.99 17.57
C VAL A 404 -3.46 2.80 18.39
N GLY A 405 -4.33 3.59 17.76
CA GLY A 405 -5.28 4.45 18.48
C GLY A 405 -6.29 3.67 19.33
N LYS A 406 -6.81 2.55 18.80
CA LYS A 406 -7.77 1.70 19.51
C LYS A 406 -7.13 0.76 20.54
N CYS A 407 -5.81 0.58 20.49
CA CYS A 407 -5.11 -0.37 21.34
C CYS A 407 -5.25 0.01 22.84
N PRO A 408 -5.53 -0.96 23.73
CA PRO A 408 -5.68 -0.71 25.16
C PRO A 408 -4.36 -0.29 25.84
N ALA A 409 -3.20 -0.63 25.27
CA ALA A 409 -1.90 -0.23 25.79
C ALA A 409 -1.50 1.21 25.41
N THR A 410 -2.28 1.87 24.54
CA THR A 410 -1.96 3.22 24.05
C THR A 410 -2.28 4.27 25.12
N LYS A 411 -1.30 5.13 25.41
CA LYS A 411 -1.44 6.20 26.40
C LYS A 411 -2.44 7.27 25.89
N PRO A 412 -3.19 7.95 26.78
CA PRO A 412 -4.17 8.96 26.38
C PRO A 412 -3.59 10.06 25.48
N GLU A 413 -2.40 10.56 25.78
CA GLU A 413 -1.76 11.61 24.97
C GLU A 413 -1.32 11.11 23.59
N THR A 414 -0.85 9.85 23.50
CA THR A 414 -0.57 9.18 22.22
C THR A 414 -1.86 9.07 21.40
N ARG A 415 -2.97 8.66 22.03
CA ARG A 415 -4.26 8.50 21.36
C ARG A 415 -4.79 9.84 20.82
N LYS A 416 -4.70 10.92 21.60
CA LYS A 416 -5.04 12.28 21.13
C LYS A 416 -4.19 12.70 19.93
N TRP A 417 -2.89 12.42 19.96
CA TRP A 417 -1.99 12.72 18.84
C TRP A 417 -2.40 11.94 17.57
N ILE A 418 -2.71 10.65 17.71
CA ILE A 418 -3.19 9.78 16.62
C ILE A 418 -4.51 10.28 16.03
N ILE A 419 -5.48 10.64 16.88
CA ILE A 419 -6.77 11.20 16.47
C ILE A 419 -6.55 12.45 15.61
N GLN A 420 -5.63 13.33 16.01
CA GLN A 420 -5.33 14.51 15.22
C GLN A 420 -4.74 14.15 13.86
N ARG A 421 -3.82 13.18 13.78
CA ARG A 421 -3.25 12.73 12.50
C ARG A 421 -4.27 12.11 11.56
N LEU A 422 -5.16 11.26 12.06
CA LEU A 422 -6.24 10.69 11.26
C LEU A 422 -7.23 11.77 10.77
N ARG A 423 -7.49 12.81 11.57
CA ARG A 423 -8.26 13.98 11.10
C ARG A 423 -7.55 14.72 9.98
N ASP A 424 -6.23 14.90 10.08
CA ASP A 424 -5.43 15.52 9.03
C ASP A 424 -5.47 14.69 7.74
N PHE A 425 -5.40 13.35 7.84
CA PHE A 425 -5.54 12.45 6.67
C PHE A 425 -6.91 12.59 6.00
N GLY A 426 -7.98 12.65 6.80
CA GLY A 426 -9.32 12.82 6.28
C GLY A 426 -9.55 14.17 5.60
N ARG A 427 -9.07 15.26 6.21
CA ARG A 427 -9.33 16.63 5.73
C ARG A 427 -8.36 17.09 4.65
N ASN A 428 -7.07 16.77 4.78
CA ASN A 428 -6.03 17.32 3.93
C ASN A 428 -5.63 16.35 2.80
N MET A 429 -5.78 15.04 3.02
CA MET A 429 -5.41 13.99 2.06
C MET A 429 -6.63 13.29 1.44
N GLY A 430 -7.84 13.72 1.80
CA GLY A 430 -9.12 13.19 1.31
C GLY A 430 -9.40 11.73 1.69
N ILE A 431 -8.68 11.16 2.67
CA ILE A 431 -8.86 9.77 3.11
C ILE A 431 -10.05 9.70 4.06
N SER A 432 -11.25 9.71 3.50
CA SER A 432 -12.52 9.79 4.24
C SER A 432 -12.69 8.72 5.33
N ILE A 433 -12.15 7.51 5.09
CA ILE A 433 -12.21 6.40 6.05
C ILE A 433 -11.50 6.76 7.36
N ALA A 434 -10.45 7.59 7.33
CA ALA A 434 -9.74 8.02 8.53
C ALA A 434 -10.65 8.77 9.51
N LEU A 435 -11.61 9.56 9.01
CA LEU A 435 -12.57 10.28 9.87
C LEU A 435 -13.52 9.32 10.59
N ARG A 436 -13.97 8.26 9.90
CA ARG A 436 -14.81 7.22 10.53
C ARG A 436 -14.05 6.44 11.60
N LEU A 437 -12.77 6.17 11.37
CA LEU A 437 -11.91 5.50 12.33
C LEU A 437 -11.65 6.37 13.57
N VAL A 438 -11.58 7.70 13.41
CA VAL A 438 -11.50 8.65 14.54
C VAL A 438 -12.72 8.52 15.45
N ASP A 439 -13.93 8.50 14.88
CA ASP A 439 -15.16 8.38 15.67
C ASP A 439 -15.18 7.08 16.51
N ASP A 440 -14.64 5.99 15.96
CA ASP A 440 -14.53 4.71 16.65
C ASP A 440 -13.50 4.76 17.79
N ILE A 441 -12.31 5.34 17.55
CA ILE A 441 -11.29 5.51 18.60
C ILE A 441 -11.82 6.37 19.75
N ILE A 442 -12.54 7.45 19.45
CA ILE A 442 -13.12 8.35 20.47
C ILE A 442 -14.12 7.58 21.34
N LYS A 443 -14.96 6.74 20.74
CA LYS A 443 -15.90 5.90 21.51
C LYS A 443 -15.13 4.96 22.44
N ILE A 444 -14.09 4.29 21.94
CA ILE A 444 -13.27 3.37 22.75
C ILE A 444 -12.62 4.09 23.94
N ASP A 445 -12.08 5.29 23.72
CA ASP A 445 -11.46 6.12 24.77
C ASP A 445 -12.48 6.49 25.86
N GLN A 446 -13.67 6.92 25.47
CA GLN A 446 -14.76 7.25 26.39
C GLN A 446 -15.22 6.05 27.23
N PHE A 447 -15.27 4.85 26.63
CA PHE A 447 -15.64 3.63 27.37
C PHE A 447 -14.55 3.23 28.38
N ALA A 448 -13.27 3.41 28.06
CA ALA A 448 -12.16 3.07 28.95
C ALA A 448 -12.13 3.96 30.21
N ASP A 449 -12.41 5.25 30.06
CA ASP A 449 -12.51 6.20 31.17
C ASP A 449 -13.67 5.86 32.11
N TYR A 450 -14.81 5.40 31.56
CA TYR A 450 -15.98 5.02 32.34
C TYR A 450 -15.73 3.76 33.20
N THR A 451 -15.03 2.76 32.65
CA THR A 451 -14.66 1.54 33.39
C THR A 451 -13.56 1.73 34.43
N SER A 452 -12.77 2.81 34.32
CA SER A 452 -11.72 3.14 35.30
C SER A 452 -12.24 4.02 36.46
N SER A 453 -13.48 4.50 36.36
CA SER A 453 -14.15 5.39 37.32
C SER A 453 -15.16 4.66 38.24
N ILE A 454 -15.30 3.35 38.07
CA ILE A 454 -16.10 2.41 38.88
C ILE A 454 -15.13 1.46 39.55
#